data_AF-A0A8W8KP96-F1
#
_entry.id   AF-A0A8W8KP96-F1
#
_cell.length_a   1.000
_cell.length_b   1.000
_cell.length_c   1.000
_cell.angle_alpha   90.00
_cell.angle_beta   90.00
_cell.angle_gamma   90.00
#
_symmetry.space_group_name_H-M   'P 1'
#
loop_
_entity.id
_entity.type
_entity.pdbx_description
1 polymer ?
#
loop_
_entity_poly.entity_id
_entity_poly.type
_entity_poly.pdbx_seq_one_letter_code
_entity_poly.pdbx_strand_id
1 'polypeptide(L)'
;MMTLNAAAAGAGNAVLLVSNLDEQKVTPDALFTLFGVYGDVHRVKILFNKKDNALVQMAEPHQAQLAIAHLDKVKVWGKNIRVTQSKHTLVQMPKEGQPDAGLTKDFTNSPLHRFKRPGSKNCQNIFPPSAVLHLSNIPPNIEEDFLSDAFAQHGQVKAFKFFPKDRKMALIQMASVDEAVTALIAMHNYPLSDTNHLRVSFSKSTI
;
A
#
# COMPACT_ATOMS: atom_id res chain seq x y z
N MET A 1 -6.57 0.64 -24.71
CA MET A 1 -6.64 -0.71 -24.12
C MET A 1 -5.33 -1.40 -24.43
N MET A 2 -4.42 -1.52 -23.46
CA MET A 2 -3.25 -2.38 -23.60
C MET A 2 -3.61 -3.73 -22.98
N THR A 3 -3.84 -4.70 -23.85
CA THR A 3 -3.89 -6.13 -23.50
C THR A 3 -2.51 -6.54 -23.00
N LEU A 4 -2.40 -6.84 -21.70
CA LEU A 4 -1.23 -7.53 -21.17
C LEU A 4 -1.28 -8.97 -21.70
N ASN A 5 -0.48 -9.22 -22.74
CA ASN A 5 -0.17 -10.57 -23.19
C ASN A 5 0.45 -11.34 -22.03
N ALA A 6 -0.16 -12.49 -21.72
CA ALA A 6 0.47 -13.53 -20.91
C ALA A 6 1.64 -14.11 -21.71
N ALA A 7 2.82 -13.51 -21.56
CA ALA A 7 4.07 -13.99 -22.14
C ALA A 7 5.11 -14.18 -21.03
N ALA A 8 5.56 -15.43 -20.90
CA ALA A 8 6.64 -15.93 -20.06
C ALA A 8 6.46 -15.81 -18.54
N ALA A 9 6.00 -16.89 -17.91
CA ALA A 9 6.33 -17.21 -16.52
C ALA A 9 7.85 -17.48 -16.42
N GLY A 10 8.66 -16.41 -16.49
CA GLY A 10 10.03 -16.48 -16.01
C GLY A 10 10.01 -16.83 -14.53
N ALA A 11 10.99 -17.61 -14.07
CA ALA A 11 11.27 -17.82 -12.65
C ALA A 11 11.59 -16.47 -11.99
N GLY A 12 10.54 -15.68 -11.72
CA GLY A 12 10.64 -14.33 -11.23
C GLY A 12 10.88 -14.36 -9.72
N ASN A 13 11.68 -13.44 -9.24
CA ASN A 13 11.86 -13.26 -7.81
C ASN A 13 10.69 -12.40 -7.26
N ALA A 14 10.10 -12.80 -6.14
CA ALA A 14 9.02 -12.05 -5.49
C ALA A 14 9.52 -11.03 -4.44
N VAL A 15 10.84 -10.95 -4.22
CA VAL A 15 11.44 -10.05 -3.23
C VAL A 15 11.96 -8.78 -3.90
N LEU A 16 11.55 -7.65 -3.34
CA LEU A 16 11.93 -6.31 -3.73
C LEU A 16 12.96 -5.75 -2.75
N LEU A 17 13.92 -4.98 -3.28
CA LEU A 17 14.75 -4.08 -2.50
C LEU A 17 14.18 -2.67 -2.64
N VAL A 18 13.84 -2.09 -1.50
CA VAL A 18 13.36 -0.71 -1.37
C VAL A 18 14.45 0.09 -0.69
N SER A 19 14.81 1.26 -1.24
CA SER A 19 15.88 2.10 -0.72
C SER A 19 15.51 3.58 -0.76
N ASN A 20 16.32 4.41 -0.08
CA ASN A 20 16.07 5.84 0.11
C ASN A 20 14.79 6.14 0.90
N LEU A 21 14.42 5.25 1.83
CA LEU A 21 13.29 5.43 2.75
C LEU A 21 13.60 6.53 3.78
N ASP A 22 12.56 7.07 4.40
CA ASP A 22 12.69 7.93 5.59
C ASP A 22 12.86 7.04 6.82
N GLU A 23 14.05 7.08 7.44
CA GLU A 23 14.40 6.20 8.56
C GLU A 23 13.59 6.42 9.84
N GLN A 24 12.99 7.61 9.99
CA GLN A 24 12.22 7.95 11.19
C GLN A 24 10.76 7.53 11.07
N LYS A 25 10.24 7.48 9.83
CA LYS A 25 8.83 7.18 9.55
C LYS A 25 8.58 5.75 9.06
N VAL A 26 9.58 5.12 8.44
CA VAL A 26 9.39 3.80 7.84
C VAL A 26 9.20 2.71 8.91
N THR A 27 8.16 1.90 8.72
CA THR A 27 7.87 0.72 9.53
C THR A 27 7.49 -0.46 8.64
N PRO A 28 7.58 -1.72 9.12
CA PRO A 28 7.10 -2.86 8.36
C PRO A 28 5.63 -2.75 7.98
N ASP A 29 4.80 -2.20 8.86
CA ASP A 29 3.36 -1.99 8.62
C ASP A 29 3.08 -0.91 7.55
N ALA A 30 3.88 0.15 7.50
CA ALA A 30 3.77 1.16 6.46
C ALA A 30 4.10 0.59 5.07
N LEU A 31 5.18 -0.21 4.98
CA LEU A 31 5.55 -0.89 3.73
C LEU A 31 4.54 -1.97 3.36
N PHE A 32 4.05 -2.75 4.34
CA PHE A 32 2.96 -3.71 4.14
C PHE A 32 1.74 -3.03 3.52
N THR A 33 1.35 -1.88 4.04
CA THR A 33 0.19 -1.13 3.55
C THR A 33 0.38 -0.59 2.15
N LEU A 34 1.52 0.07 1.88
CA LEU A 34 1.81 0.67 0.58
C LEU A 34 1.97 -0.39 -0.53
N PHE A 35 2.78 -1.42 -0.29
CA PHE A 35 3.01 -2.50 -1.25
C PHE A 35 1.78 -3.42 -1.36
N GLY A 36 0.98 -3.51 -0.28
CA GLY A 36 -0.30 -4.21 -0.20
C GLY A 36 -1.35 -3.75 -1.22
N VAL A 37 -1.18 -2.55 -1.79
CA VAL A 37 -2.03 -2.03 -2.88
C VAL A 37 -1.78 -2.78 -4.19
N TYR A 38 -0.58 -3.32 -4.39
CA TYR A 38 -0.12 -3.93 -5.65
C TYR A 38 -0.02 -5.46 -5.59
N GLY A 39 -0.13 -6.03 -4.39
CA GLY A 39 -0.10 -7.46 -4.16
C GLY A 39 -0.16 -7.82 -2.69
N ASP A 40 -0.30 -9.11 -2.40
CA ASP A 40 -0.26 -9.58 -1.02
C ASP A 40 1.20 -9.64 -0.56
N VAL A 41 1.53 -8.91 0.51
CA VAL A 41 2.86 -8.87 1.08
C VAL A 41 3.00 -10.00 2.10
N HIS A 42 4.00 -10.86 1.92
CA HIS A 42 4.30 -11.96 2.86
C HIS A 42 5.22 -11.51 3.98
N ARG A 43 6.31 -10.79 3.67
CA ARG A 43 7.29 -10.40 4.69
C ARG A 43 7.88 -9.05 4.38
N VAL A 44 8.16 -8.29 5.43
CA VAL A 44 8.93 -7.05 5.34
C VAL A 44 10.09 -7.13 6.31
N LYS A 45 11.27 -6.69 5.87
CA LYS A 45 12.48 -6.60 6.68
C LYS A 45 13.20 -5.28 6.41
N ILE A 46 13.19 -4.36 7.35
CA ILE A 46 14.02 -3.16 7.32
C ILE A 46 15.45 -3.56 7.76
N LEU A 47 16.46 -3.08 7.04
CA LEU A 47 17.85 -3.46 7.32
C LEU A 47 18.38 -2.71 8.54
N PHE A 48 18.83 -3.44 9.56
CA PHE A 48 19.28 -2.85 10.84
C PHE A 48 20.42 -1.84 10.69
N ASN A 49 21.46 -2.18 9.90
CA ASN A 49 22.63 -1.31 9.67
C ASN A 49 22.39 -0.23 8.60
N LYS A 50 21.23 -0.24 7.94
CA LYS A 50 20.91 0.64 6.82
C LYS A 50 19.41 0.85 6.75
N LYS A 51 18.86 1.60 7.71
CA LYS A 51 17.41 1.68 7.97
C LYS A 51 16.62 2.41 6.87
N ASP A 52 17.31 3.10 5.96
CA ASP A 52 16.73 3.64 4.74
C ASP A 52 16.52 2.55 3.65
N ASN A 53 16.86 1.29 3.93
CA ASN A 53 16.71 0.15 3.03
C ASN A 53 15.85 -0.95 3.68
N ALA A 54 15.00 -1.59 2.86
CA ALA A 54 14.15 -2.68 3.27
C ALA A 54 14.01 -3.75 2.17
N LEU A 55 13.73 -4.97 2.58
CA LEU A 55 13.29 -6.05 1.71
C LEU A 55 11.78 -6.26 1.89
N VAL A 56 11.06 -6.34 0.78
CA VAL A 56 9.63 -6.64 0.77
C VAL A 56 9.41 -7.88 -0.08
N GLN A 57 8.90 -8.95 0.52
CA GLN A 57 8.53 -10.17 -0.18
C GLN A 57 7.05 -10.15 -0.51
N MET A 58 6.73 -10.12 -1.79
CA MET A 58 5.37 -10.29 -2.31
C MET A 58 5.01 -11.78 -2.35
N ALA A 59 3.71 -12.07 -2.46
CA ALA A 59 3.20 -13.42 -2.61
C ALA A 59 3.62 -14.04 -3.96
N GLU A 60 3.60 -13.23 -5.02
CA GLU A 60 3.88 -13.68 -6.38
C GLU A 60 4.86 -12.75 -7.12
N PRO A 61 5.69 -13.28 -8.04
CA PRO A 61 6.63 -12.45 -8.81
C PRO A 61 5.96 -11.37 -9.66
N HIS A 62 4.78 -11.65 -10.22
CA HIS A 62 4.06 -10.65 -11.02
C HIS A 62 3.65 -9.44 -10.17
N GLN A 63 3.30 -9.65 -8.89
CA GLN A 63 2.93 -8.59 -7.95
C GLN A 63 4.14 -7.73 -7.60
N ALA A 64 5.31 -8.36 -7.48
CA ALA A 64 6.58 -7.66 -7.32
C ALA A 64 6.87 -6.74 -8.51
N GLN A 65 6.66 -7.22 -9.74
CA GLN A 65 6.82 -6.39 -10.95
C GLN A 65 5.83 -5.22 -11.01
N LEU A 66 4.55 -5.44 -10.63
CA LEU A 66 3.57 -4.36 -10.54
C LEU A 66 3.98 -3.30 -9.52
N ALA A 67 4.46 -3.73 -8.34
CA ALA A 67 4.95 -2.80 -7.33
C ALA A 67 6.17 -2.00 -7.82
N ILE A 68 7.13 -2.62 -8.51
CA ILE A 68 8.26 -1.89 -9.14
C ILE A 68 7.73 -0.85 -10.14
N ALA A 69 6.85 -1.25 -11.04
CA ALA A 69 6.35 -0.40 -12.12
C ALA A 69 5.59 0.85 -11.60
N HIS A 70 4.98 0.76 -10.42
CA HIS A 70 4.17 1.83 -9.85
C HIS A 70 4.82 2.59 -8.70
N LEU A 71 5.73 1.99 -7.94
CA LEU A 71 6.33 2.59 -6.75
C LEU A 71 7.77 3.09 -6.93
N ASP A 72 8.49 2.66 -7.98
CA ASP A 72 9.83 3.21 -8.22
C ASP A 72 9.77 4.73 -8.46
N LYS A 73 10.61 5.48 -7.73
CA LYS A 73 10.73 6.95 -7.75
C LYS A 73 9.52 7.70 -7.20
N VAL A 74 8.51 7.02 -6.65
CA VAL A 74 7.42 7.68 -5.95
C VAL A 74 7.96 8.43 -4.74
N LYS A 75 7.44 9.63 -4.51
CA LYS A 75 7.77 10.40 -3.32
C LYS A 75 6.93 9.89 -2.15
N VAL A 76 7.60 9.45 -1.09
CA VAL A 76 7.01 8.98 0.16
C VAL A 76 7.65 9.76 1.30
N TRP A 77 6.86 10.54 2.02
CA TRP A 77 7.32 11.40 3.10
C TRP A 77 8.46 12.34 2.67
N GLY A 78 8.34 12.94 1.48
CA GLY A 78 9.35 13.84 0.95
C GLY A 78 10.53 13.18 0.24
N LYS A 79 10.72 11.85 0.34
CA LYS A 79 11.83 11.14 -0.31
C LYS A 79 11.37 10.33 -1.53
N ASN A 80 12.09 10.44 -2.65
CA ASN A 80 11.88 9.58 -3.80
C ASN A 80 12.46 8.19 -3.52
N ILE A 81 11.61 7.24 -3.18
CA ILE A 81 12.05 5.86 -2.90
C ILE A 81 12.51 5.19 -4.20
N ARG A 82 13.40 4.21 -4.08
CA ARG A 82 13.83 3.39 -5.21
C ARG A 82 13.42 1.94 -4.97
N VAL A 83 12.70 1.36 -5.91
CA VAL A 83 12.16 0.00 -5.83
C VAL A 83 12.74 -0.83 -6.97
N THR A 84 13.48 -1.87 -6.61
CA THR A 84 14.14 -2.76 -7.59
C THR A 84 13.95 -4.21 -7.22
N GLN A 85 14.14 -5.10 -8.19
CA GLN A 85 14.22 -6.53 -7.91
C GLN A 85 15.40 -6.83 -6.97
N SER A 86 15.13 -7.56 -5.88
CA SER A 86 16.19 -7.98 -4.96
C SER A 86 17.04 -9.12 -5.55
N LYS A 87 18.26 -9.28 -5.04
CA LYS A 87 19.08 -10.47 -5.26
C LYS A 87 18.68 -11.63 -4.33
N HIS A 88 18.00 -11.34 -3.22
CA HIS A 88 17.50 -12.35 -2.29
C HIS A 88 16.21 -12.95 -2.83
N THR A 89 16.07 -14.28 -2.78
CA THR A 89 14.84 -14.97 -3.20
C THR A 89 13.82 -15.13 -2.07
N LEU A 90 14.24 -14.92 -0.82
CA LEU A 90 13.40 -15.05 0.38
C LEU A 90 13.81 -14.02 1.42
N VAL A 91 12.83 -13.44 2.13
CA VAL A 91 13.08 -12.64 3.34
C VAL A 91 13.17 -13.56 4.55
N GLN A 92 14.34 -13.59 5.17
CA GLN A 92 14.61 -14.40 6.36
C GLN A 92 14.08 -13.73 7.62
N MET A 93 13.34 -14.49 8.42
CA MET A 93 12.90 -14.10 9.76
C MET A 93 14.09 -14.03 10.72
N PRO A 94 14.02 -13.20 11.78
CA PRO A 94 14.99 -13.24 12.86
C PRO A 94 15.08 -14.64 13.46
N LYS A 95 16.27 -15.04 13.89
CA LYS A 95 16.43 -16.29 14.65
C LYS A 95 15.76 -16.13 16.01
N GLU A 96 15.23 -17.23 16.54
CA GLU A 96 14.63 -17.25 17.87
C GLU A 96 15.62 -16.71 18.91
N GLY A 97 15.15 -15.81 19.78
CA GLY A 97 15.98 -15.15 20.79
C GLY A 97 16.85 -13.98 20.30
N GLN A 98 16.88 -13.67 19.00
CA GLN A 98 17.55 -12.46 18.50
C GLN A 98 16.58 -11.27 18.47
N PRO A 99 16.83 -10.19 19.23
CA PRO A 99 16.04 -8.98 19.13
C PRO A 99 16.25 -8.34 17.75
N ASP A 100 15.16 -8.08 17.03
CA ASP A 100 15.19 -7.43 15.72
C ASP A 100 14.67 -5.99 15.76
N ALA A 101 14.35 -5.49 16.96
CA ALA A 101 13.71 -4.20 17.22
C ALA A 101 12.40 -3.98 16.43
N GLY A 102 11.69 -5.05 16.07
CA GLY A 102 10.47 -4.97 15.28
C GLY A 102 10.70 -4.59 13.81
N LEU A 103 11.92 -4.75 13.30
CA LEU A 103 12.27 -4.41 11.91
C LEU A 103 11.84 -5.48 10.90
N THR A 104 11.51 -6.71 11.36
CA THR A 104 11.05 -7.79 10.50
C THR A 104 9.66 -8.27 10.91
N LYS A 105 8.73 -8.40 9.96
CA LYS A 105 7.37 -8.85 10.23
C LYS A 105 6.87 -9.81 9.16
N ASP A 106 6.21 -10.88 9.59
CA ASP A 106 5.54 -11.85 8.73
C ASP A 106 4.04 -11.52 8.64
N PHE A 107 3.57 -11.35 7.41
CA PHE A 107 2.21 -11.01 7.03
C PHE A 107 1.57 -12.09 6.17
N THR A 108 2.20 -13.26 5.98
CA THR A 108 1.72 -14.34 5.10
C THR A 108 0.24 -14.70 5.37
N ASN A 109 -0.16 -14.71 6.64
CA ASN A 109 -1.52 -15.01 7.07
C ASN A 109 -2.38 -13.77 7.38
N SER A 110 -1.96 -12.58 6.93
CA SER A 110 -2.68 -11.34 7.21
C SER A 110 -4.12 -11.39 6.67
N PRO A 111 -5.13 -10.98 7.47
CA PRO A 111 -6.50 -10.83 7.01
C PRO A 111 -6.70 -9.59 6.12
N LEU A 112 -5.70 -8.69 6.07
CA LEU A 112 -5.73 -7.45 5.28
C LEU A 112 -5.27 -7.65 3.83
N HIS A 113 -4.87 -8.87 3.47
CA HIS A 113 -4.56 -9.23 2.09
C HIS A 113 -5.76 -9.03 1.17
N ARG A 114 -5.49 -8.36 0.03
CA ARG A 114 -6.50 -7.90 -0.91
C ARG A 114 -6.69 -8.88 -2.06
N PHE A 115 -5.75 -9.80 -2.29
CA PHE A 115 -5.70 -10.62 -3.51
C PHE A 115 -5.93 -12.12 -3.27
N LYS A 116 -6.06 -12.57 -2.01
CA LYS A 116 -6.33 -13.98 -1.62
C LYS A 116 -7.54 -14.66 -2.29
N ARG A 117 -8.51 -13.91 -2.81
CA ARG A 117 -9.72 -14.47 -3.44
C ARG A 117 -9.61 -14.45 -4.96
N PRO A 118 -9.49 -15.61 -5.64
CA PRO A 118 -9.54 -15.68 -7.10
C PRO A 118 -10.81 -15.01 -7.65
N GLY A 119 -10.67 -14.21 -8.70
CA GLY A 119 -11.79 -13.46 -9.29
C GLY A 119 -12.22 -12.20 -8.51
N SER A 120 -11.48 -11.80 -7.46
CA SER A 120 -11.77 -10.53 -6.78
C SER A 120 -11.61 -9.33 -7.73
N LYS A 121 -12.50 -8.34 -7.60
CA LYS A 121 -12.39 -7.07 -8.34
C LYS A 121 -11.14 -6.27 -7.99
N ASN A 122 -10.42 -6.65 -6.92
CA ASN A 122 -9.20 -5.96 -6.49
C ASN A 122 -8.09 -6.06 -7.54
N CYS A 123 -7.95 -7.22 -8.20
CA CYS A 123 -6.98 -7.41 -9.29
C CYS A 123 -7.27 -6.51 -10.52
N GLN A 124 -8.51 -6.06 -10.67
CA GLN A 124 -8.95 -5.21 -11.79
C GLN A 124 -8.85 -3.71 -11.48
N ASN A 125 -8.62 -3.35 -10.20
CA ASN A 125 -8.64 -1.97 -9.71
C ASN A 125 -7.30 -1.55 -9.09
N ILE A 126 -6.19 -2.02 -9.67
CA ILE A 126 -4.83 -1.58 -9.32
C ILE A 126 -4.48 -0.39 -10.22
N PHE A 127 -4.17 0.76 -9.61
CA PHE A 127 -3.86 1.99 -10.33
C PHE A 127 -2.50 2.57 -9.87
N PRO A 128 -1.80 3.34 -10.72
CA PRO A 128 -0.62 4.08 -10.29
C PRO A 128 -0.97 5.08 -9.18
N PRO A 129 0.00 5.49 -8.35
CA PRO A 129 -0.22 6.53 -7.35
C PRO A 129 -0.78 7.80 -7.98
N SER A 130 -1.83 8.33 -7.37
CA SER A 130 -2.53 9.54 -7.80
C SER A 130 -2.92 10.36 -6.58
N ALA A 131 -3.24 11.64 -6.79
CA ALA A 131 -3.70 12.52 -5.71
C ALA A 131 -5.13 12.16 -5.24
N VAL A 132 -5.86 11.34 -6.01
CA VAL A 132 -7.24 10.94 -5.70
C VAL A 132 -7.25 9.52 -5.16
N LEU A 133 -7.82 9.35 -3.97
CA LEU A 133 -8.00 8.08 -3.30
C LEU A 133 -9.45 7.62 -3.39
N HIS A 134 -9.61 6.31 -3.58
CA HIS A 134 -10.90 5.63 -3.46
C HIS A 134 -11.03 5.04 -2.06
N LEU A 135 -12.10 5.43 -1.38
CA LEU A 135 -12.47 4.97 -0.05
C LEU A 135 -13.60 3.96 -0.15
N SER A 136 -13.56 2.89 0.63
CA SER A 136 -14.63 1.90 0.71
C SER A 136 -14.75 1.28 2.09
N ASN A 137 -15.85 0.54 2.29
CA ASN A 137 -16.25 -0.02 3.58
C ASN A 137 -16.63 1.06 4.62
N ILE A 138 -17.20 2.16 4.13
CA ILE A 138 -17.69 3.27 4.97
C ILE A 138 -19.08 2.89 5.52
N PRO A 139 -19.30 2.91 6.84
CA PRO A 139 -20.63 2.67 7.41
C PRO A 139 -21.55 3.89 7.22
N PRO A 140 -22.88 3.69 7.20
CA PRO A 140 -23.84 4.73 6.79
C PRO A 140 -23.91 5.94 7.72
N ASN A 141 -23.41 5.83 8.95
CA ASN A 141 -23.38 6.89 9.95
C ASN A 141 -22.14 7.80 9.85
N ILE A 142 -21.20 7.49 8.95
CA ILE A 142 -19.99 8.30 8.75
C ILE A 142 -20.26 9.33 7.66
N GLU A 143 -20.07 10.59 8.03
CA GLU A 143 -20.27 11.73 7.15
C GLU A 143 -18.96 12.24 6.56
N GLU A 144 -19.09 13.11 5.55
CA GLU A 144 -17.96 13.71 4.82
C GLU A 144 -17.00 14.45 5.74
N ASP A 145 -17.51 15.27 6.65
CA ASP A 145 -16.68 16.10 7.55
C ASP A 145 -15.74 15.23 8.38
N PHE A 146 -16.24 14.11 8.92
CA PHE A 146 -15.41 13.19 9.71
C PHE A 146 -14.23 12.63 8.91
N LEU A 147 -14.49 12.16 7.68
CA LEU A 147 -13.44 11.61 6.83
C LEU A 147 -12.49 12.70 6.34
N SER A 148 -13.02 13.88 5.99
CA SER A 148 -12.20 15.01 5.55
C SER A 148 -11.26 15.48 6.66
N ASP A 149 -11.75 15.60 7.89
CA ASP A 149 -10.94 15.98 9.05
C ASP A 149 -9.89 14.92 9.39
N ALA A 150 -10.24 13.64 9.31
CA ALA A 150 -9.30 12.55 9.55
C ALA A 150 -8.16 12.55 8.50
N PHE A 151 -8.49 12.73 7.22
CA PHE A 151 -7.48 12.82 6.16
C PHE A 151 -6.68 14.14 6.20
N ALA A 152 -7.27 15.23 6.71
CA ALA A 152 -6.60 16.52 6.87
C ALA A 152 -5.38 16.46 7.81
N GLN A 153 -5.32 15.45 8.70
CA GLN A 153 -4.15 15.20 9.56
C GLN A 153 -2.93 14.68 8.78
N HIS A 154 -3.11 14.25 7.54
CA HIS A 154 -2.08 13.60 6.71
C HIS A 154 -1.79 14.35 5.40
N GLY A 155 -2.37 15.54 5.23
CA GLY A 155 -2.22 16.38 4.05
C GLY A 155 -3.42 17.31 3.89
N GLN A 156 -3.40 18.17 2.87
CA GLN A 156 -4.53 19.04 2.59
C GLN A 156 -5.57 18.31 1.72
N VAL A 157 -6.78 18.15 2.24
CA VAL A 157 -7.93 17.67 1.47
C VAL A 157 -8.42 18.80 0.54
N LYS A 158 -8.56 18.49 -0.74
CA LYS A 158 -9.01 19.42 -1.79
C LYS A 158 -10.45 19.20 -2.22
N ALA A 159 -10.90 17.95 -2.22
CA ALA A 159 -12.26 17.60 -2.59
C ALA A 159 -12.65 16.26 -1.96
N PHE A 160 -13.94 16.11 -1.67
CA PHE A 160 -14.53 14.86 -1.21
C PHE A 160 -15.88 14.65 -1.91
N LYS A 161 -16.20 13.38 -2.23
CA LYS A 161 -17.47 13.01 -2.86
C LYS A 161 -17.84 11.58 -2.56
N PHE A 162 -18.98 11.39 -1.90
CA PHE A 162 -19.63 10.09 -1.85
C PHE A 162 -20.12 9.64 -3.23
N PHE A 163 -20.09 8.33 -3.49
CA PHE A 163 -20.77 7.80 -4.67
C PHE A 163 -22.29 7.91 -4.48
N PRO A 164 -23.04 8.57 -5.39
CA PRO A 164 -24.47 8.86 -5.20
C PRO A 164 -25.34 7.61 -5.00
N LYS A 165 -24.95 6.49 -5.59
CA LYS A 165 -25.68 5.22 -5.52
C LYS A 165 -25.20 4.29 -4.40
N ASP A 166 -24.05 4.59 -3.79
CA ASP A 166 -23.47 3.75 -2.75
C ASP A 166 -22.58 4.58 -1.80
N ARG A 167 -23.17 5.07 -0.71
CA ARG A 167 -22.46 5.84 0.33
C ARG A 167 -21.45 5.00 1.12
N LYS A 168 -21.31 3.70 0.85
CA LYS A 168 -20.20 2.88 1.40
C LYS A 168 -18.86 3.16 0.72
N MET A 169 -18.89 3.95 -0.35
CA MET A 169 -17.71 4.35 -1.12
C MET A 169 -17.67 5.86 -1.30
N ALA A 170 -16.45 6.41 -1.38
CA ALA A 170 -16.21 7.81 -1.67
C ALA A 170 -14.92 8.00 -2.47
N LEU A 171 -14.78 9.17 -3.09
CA LEU A 171 -13.50 9.69 -3.57
C LEU A 171 -13.07 10.83 -2.66
N ILE A 172 -11.77 10.88 -2.37
CA ILE A 172 -11.14 12.00 -1.69
C ILE A 172 -9.88 12.41 -2.46
N GLN A 173 -9.69 13.71 -2.66
CA GLN A 173 -8.52 14.25 -3.33
C GLN A 173 -7.63 14.98 -2.34
N MET A 174 -6.37 14.58 -2.28
CA MET A 174 -5.31 15.29 -1.54
C MET A 174 -4.65 16.34 -2.44
N ALA A 175 -3.89 17.28 -1.86
CA ALA A 175 -3.24 18.34 -2.62
C ALA A 175 -2.13 17.83 -3.56
N SER A 176 -1.52 16.69 -3.25
CA SER A 176 -0.46 16.09 -4.05
C SER A 176 -0.47 14.56 -3.99
N VAL A 177 0.26 13.92 -4.91
CA VAL A 177 0.44 12.45 -4.89
C VAL A 177 1.20 12.00 -3.64
N ASP A 178 2.19 12.76 -3.17
CA ASP A 178 2.96 12.45 -1.94
C ASP A 178 2.06 12.45 -0.70
N GLU A 179 1.18 13.44 -0.59
CA GLU A 179 0.17 13.48 0.48
C GLU A 179 -0.85 12.35 0.36
N ALA A 180 -1.29 12.00 -0.86
CA ALA A 180 -2.17 10.85 -1.05
C ALA A 180 -1.51 9.52 -0.68
N VAL A 181 -0.22 9.34 -0.97
CA VAL A 181 0.54 8.16 -0.51
C VAL A 181 0.63 8.15 1.02
N THR A 182 0.95 9.28 1.63
CA THR A 182 1.05 9.43 3.09
C THR A 182 -0.29 9.12 3.77
N ALA A 183 -1.38 9.70 3.26
CA ALA A 183 -2.73 9.47 3.76
C ALA A 183 -3.18 8.02 3.54
N LEU A 184 -2.85 7.39 2.41
CA LEU A 184 -3.15 5.98 2.18
C LEU A 184 -2.48 5.08 3.22
N ILE A 185 -1.20 5.32 3.51
CA ILE A 185 -0.46 4.55 4.51
C ILE A 185 -1.08 4.69 5.90
N ALA A 186 -1.47 5.90 6.28
CA ALA A 186 -2.02 6.19 7.61
C ALA A 186 -3.49 5.73 7.78
N MET A 187 -4.31 5.90 6.74
CA MET A 187 -5.76 5.73 6.81
C MET A 187 -6.24 4.35 6.37
N HIS A 188 -5.39 3.53 5.76
CA HIS A 188 -5.79 2.16 5.47
C HIS A 188 -6.00 1.36 6.75
N ASN A 189 -7.12 0.64 6.81
CA ASN A 189 -7.57 -0.12 7.98
C ASN A 189 -7.91 0.76 9.20
N TYR A 190 -8.15 2.07 9.01
CA TYR A 190 -8.62 2.95 10.06
C TYR A 190 -10.00 2.50 10.58
N PRO A 191 -10.20 2.33 11.89
CA PRO A 191 -11.47 1.85 12.44
C PRO A 191 -12.54 2.94 12.36
N LEU A 192 -13.62 2.68 11.63
CA LEU A 192 -14.79 3.56 11.53
C LEU A 192 -15.95 3.09 12.45
N SER A 193 -15.97 1.80 12.77
CA SER A 193 -16.86 1.16 13.74
C SER A 193 -16.22 -0.15 14.23
N ASP A 194 -16.88 -0.85 15.16
CA ASP A 194 -16.41 -2.16 15.65
C ASP A 194 -16.21 -3.20 14.52
N THR A 195 -16.94 -3.07 13.42
CA THR A 195 -16.93 -4.04 12.30
C THR A 195 -16.41 -3.46 10.98
N ASN A 196 -16.36 -2.12 10.84
CA ASN A 196 -15.94 -1.47 9.61
C ASN A 196 -14.57 -0.81 9.78
N HIS A 197 -13.62 -1.30 9.00
CA HIS A 197 -12.30 -0.70 8.84
C HIS A 197 -12.18 -0.14 7.43
N LEU A 198 -11.71 1.10 7.32
CA LEU A 198 -11.61 1.83 6.07
C LEU A 198 -10.66 1.14 5.10
N ARG A 199 -11.07 1.04 3.83
CA ARG A 199 -10.21 0.54 2.75
C ARG A 199 -9.87 1.68 1.81
N VAL A 200 -8.57 1.84 1.56
CA VAL A 200 -8.02 2.96 0.77
C VAL A 200 -7.17 2.39 -0.36
N SER A 201 -7.41 2.89 -1.57
CA SER A 201 -6.67 2.58 -2.79
C SER A 201 -6.50 3.84 -3.62
N PHE A 202 -5.52 3.89 -4.53
CA PHE A 202 -5.45 4.95 -5.54
C PHE A 202 -6.63 4.86 -6.51
N SER A 203 -7.03 6.00 -7.05
CA SER A 203 -8.11 6.12 -8.03
C SER A 203 -7.61 6.77 -9.31
N LYS A 204 -8.12 6.31 -10.46
CA LYS A 204 -7.96 7.00 -11.75
C LYS A 204 -9.05 8.03 -12.00
N SER A 205 -10.10 8.05 -11.17
CA SER A 205 -11.23 8.96 -11.34
C SER A 205 -10.82 10.37 -10.90
N THR A 206 -11.38 11.35 -11.59
CA THR A 206 -11.37 12.74 -11.15
C THR A 206 -12.61 13.03 -10.31
N ILE A 207 -12.52 14.02 -9.44
CA ILE A 207 -13.60 14.48 -8.57
C ILE A 207 -13.85 15.97 -8.79
#